data_AF-A0A173V2I7-F1
#
_entry.id   AF-A0A173V2I7-F1
#
_cell.length_a   1.000
_cell.length_b   1.000
_cell.length_c   1.000
_cell.angle_alpha   90.00
_cell.angle_beta   90.00
_cell.angle_gamma   90.00
#
_symmetry.space_group_name_H-M   'P 1'
#
loop_
_entity.id
_entity.type
_entity.pdbx_description
1 polymer ?
#
loop_
_entity_poly.entity_id
_entity_poly.type
_entity_poly.pdbx_seq_one_letter_code
_entity_poly.pdbx_strand_id
1 'polypeptide(L)'
;MRLFQKKPDFADTEHEKAWLIRTAINYCKDVQKSFWKRKRNVYDAAAEQMLQSVQTPSEDREVLQAIWRLPPAHAELLYLHYYEGYSIEEIAVIMHKNASTLRSRLSRAKELLRKELGKDG
;
A
#
# COMPACT_ATOMS: atom_id res chain seq x y z
N MET A 1 -17.81 14.64 2.42
CA MET A 1 -18.25 14.19 1.08
C MET A 1 -17.67 15.11 0.01
N ARG A 2 -16.57 14.72 -0.67
CA ARG A 2 -15.89 15.54 -1.71
C ARG A 2 -16.52 15.42 -3.11
N LEU A 3 -17.38 14.42 -3.33
CA LEU A 3 -18.04 14.15 -4.62
C LEU A 3 -18.91 15.33 -5.10
N PHE A 4 -19.66 15.95 -4.18
CA PHE A 4 -20.57 17.07 -4.49
C PHE A 4 -19.87 18.43 -4.63
N GLN A 5 -18.58 18.56 -4.26
CA GLN A 5 -17.88 19.84 -4.29
C GLN A 5 -17.08 20.09 -5.56
N LYS A 6 -16.53 19.03 -6.20
CA LYS A 6 -15.60 19.19 -7.33
C LYS A 6 -16.21 18.95 -8.71
N LYS A 7 -17.37 18.30 -8.81
CA LYS A 7 -18.06 17.95 -10.08
C LYS A 7 -17.08 17.66 -11.24
N PRO A 8 -16.28 16.59 -11.15
CA PRO A 8 -15.40 16.21 -12.25
C PRO A 8 -16.24 15.72 -13.43
N ASP A 9 -15.89 16.14 -14.65
CA ASP A 9 -16.44 15.50 -15.84
C ASP A 9 -15.79 14.13 -16.03
N PHE A 10 -16.63 13.09 -16.02
CA PHE A 10 -16.21 11.72 -16.27
C PHE A 10 -16.42 11.40 -17.75
N ALA A 11 -15.43 10.76 -18.34
CA ALA A 11 -15.47 10.35 -19.75
C ALA A 11 -16.18 8.99 -19.92
N ASP A 12 -16.06 8.12 -18.92
CA ASP A 12 -16.70 6.80 -18.84
C ASP A 12 -16.77 6.34 -17.37
N THR A 13 -17.45 5.21 -17.14
CA THR A 13 -17.64 4.61 -15.80
C THR A 13 -16.35 4.10 -15.17
N GLU A 14 -15.32 3.77 -15.96
CA GLU A 14 -14.02 3.36 -15.43
C GLU A 14 -13.20 4.57 -14.96
N HIS A 15 -13.33 5.73 -15.62
CA HIS A 15 -12.77 7.01 -15.17
C HIS A 15 -13.44 7.47 -13.87
N GLU A 16 -14.76 7.28 -13.73
CA GLU A 16 -15.47 7.57 -12.48
C GLU A 16 -14.99 6.67 -11.32
N LYS A 17 -14.89 5.36 -11.54
CA LYS A 17 -14.35 4.42 -10.55
C LYS A 17 -12.91 4.76 -10.17
N ALA A 18 -12.05 4.99 -11.17
CA ALA A 18 -10.66 5.37 -10.95
C ALA A 18 -10.55 6.67 -10.13
N TRP A 19 -11.40 7.66 -10.41
CA TRP A 19 -11.44 8.92 -9.68
C TRP A 19 -11.91 8.74 -8.23
N LEU A 20 -12.91 7.89 -7.99
CA LEU A 20 -13.40 7.56 -6.65
C LEU A 20 -12.34 6.83 -5.83
N ILE A 21 -11.72 5.79 -6.39
CA ILE A 21 -10.63 5.04 -5.76
C ILE A 21 -9.47 5.98 -5.43
N ARG A 22 -9.05 6.82 -6.39
CA ARG A 22 -7.99 7.82 -6.20
C ARG A 22 -8.32 8.79 -5.07
N THR A 23 -9.55 9.29 -5.03
CA THR A 23 -9.98 10.27 -4.02
C THR A 23 -10.07 9.64 -2.63
N ALA A 24 -10.54 8.39 -2.54
CA ALA A 24 -10.55 7.62 -1.30
C ALA A 24 -9.12 7.37 -0.79
N ILE A 25 -8.20 6.93 -1.66
CA ILE A 25 -6.79 6.74 -1.33
C ILE A 25 -6.16 8.04 -0.83
N ASN A 26 -6.38 9.15 -1.54
CA ASN A 26 -5.85 10.45 -1.13
C ASN A 26 -6.42 10.92 0.21
N TYR A 27 -7.70 10.66 0.46
CA TYR A 27 -8.33 10.99 1.74
C TYR A 27 -7.78 10.13 2.88
N CYS A 28 -7.64 8.82 2.68
CA CYS A 28 -6.99 7.93 3.64
C CYS A 28 -5.56 8.38 3.92
N LYS A 29 -4.78 8.78 2.89
CA LYS A 29 -3.42 9.31 3.04
C LYS A 29 -3.38 10.66 3.78
N ASP A 30 -4.34 11.54 3.56
CA ASP A 30 -4.48 12.81 4.29
C ASP A 30 -4.82 12.58 5.77
N VAL A 31 -5.79 11.70 6.03
CA VAL A 31 -6.16 11.28 7.40
C VAL A 31 -4.96 10.63 8.07
N GLN A 32 -4.26 9.73 7.37
CA GLN A 32 -3.07 9.05 7.87
C GLN A 32 -1.92 10.04 8.14
N LYS A 33 -1.61 10.98 7.25
CA LYS A 33 -0.64 12.07 7.52
C LYS A 33 -1.02 12.92 8.74
N SER A 34 -2.30 13.27 8.88
CA SER A 34 -2.82 14.05 10.00
C SER A 34 -2.80 13.26 11.32
N PHE A 35 -2.98 11.95 11.25
CA PHE A 35 -2.95 11.01 12.37
C PHE A 35 -1.51 10.69 12.79
N TRP A 36 -0.58 10.58 11.84
CA TRP A 36 0.83 10.27 12.07
C TRP A 36 1.65 11.47 12.53
N LYS A 37 1.25 12.70 12.15
CA LYS A 37 1.74 13.92 12.83
C LYS A 37 1.38 13.92 14.33
N ARG A 38 0.31 13.22 14.73
CA ARG A 38 -0.20 13.18 16.12
C ARG A 38 0.22 11.93 16.92
N LYS A 39 0.48 10.79 16.28
CA LYS A 39 0.78 9.52 16.94
C LYS A 39 2.03 8.88 16.36
N ARG A 40 3.20 9.24 16.91
CA ARG A 40 4.48 8.58 16.62
C ARG A 40 4.67 7.23 17.34
N ASN A 41 3.61 6.59 17.84
CA ASN A 41 3.72 5.39 18.69
C ASN A 41 2.58 4.34 18.57
N VAL A 42 1.73 4.37 17.53
CA VAL A 42 0.54 3.48 17.44
C VAL A 42 0.57 2.61 16.17
N TYR A 43 1.73 2.06 15.87
CA TYR A 43 1.95 1.31 14.64
C TYR A 43 1.66 -0.19 14.77
N ASP A 44 1.74 -0.76 15.97
CA ASP A 44 1.46 -2.19 16.22
C ASP A 44 -0.03 -2.53 16.09
N ALA A 45 -0.91 -1.83 16.83
CA ALA A 45 -2.28 -2.30 17.02
C ALA A 45 -3.17 -2.24 15.76
N ALA A 46 -2.94 -1.27 14.86
CA ALA A 46 -3.74 -1.12 13.64
C ALA A 46 -3.34 -2.13 12.55
N ALA A 47 -2.05 -2.48 12.48
CA ALA A 47 -1.54 -3.51 11.58
C ALA A 47 -2.06 -4.90 12.01
N GLU A 48 -2.05 -5.19 13.32
CA GLU A 48 -2.60 -6.43 13.88
C GLU A 48 -4.10 -6.60 13.60
N GLN A 49 -4.91 -5.54 13.70
CA GLN A 49 -6.33 -5.60 13.37
C GLN A 49 -6.59 -5.87 11.88
N MET A 50 -5.79 -5.31 10.98
CA MET A 50 -5.89 -5.58 9.54
C MET A 50 -5.46 -7.00 9.19
N LEU A 51 -4.48 -7.57 9.89
CA LEU A 51 -4.05 -8.96 9.79
C LEU A 51 -5.05 -9.99 10.36
N GLN A 52 -6.04 -9.54 11.14
CA GLN A 52 -7.11 -10.39 11.66
C GLN A 52 -8.33 -10.44 10.73
N SER A 53 -8.53 -9.46 9.85
CA SER A 53 -9.66 -9.42 8.92
C SER A 53 -9.40 -10.12 7.58
N VAL A 54 -8.14 -10.39 7.24
CA VAL A 54 -7.78 -11.16 6.03
C VAL A 54 -7.81 -12.65 6.38
N GLN A 55 -8.72 -13.41 5.76
CA GLN A 55 -8.73 -14.88 5.78
C GLN A 55 -7.60 -15.41 4.89
N THR A 56 -6.36 -15.19 5.30
CA THR A 56 -5.16 -15.71 4.64
C THR A 56 -4.70 -17.01 5.32
N PRO A 57 -4.28 -18.04 4.58
CA PRO A 57 -3.58 -19.22 5.11
C PRO A 57 -2.46 -18.82 6.09
N SER A 58 -2.15 -19.66 7.09
CA SER A 58 -1.23 -19.31 8.17
C SER A 58 0.18 -18.92 7.69
N GLU A 59 0.65 -19.51 6.59
CA GLU A 59 1.95 -19.21 5.98
C GLU A 59 2.00 -17.81 5.35
N ASP A 60 0.91 -17.36 4.73
CA ASP A 60 0.81 -16.00 4.17
C ASP A 60 0.78 -14.94 5.28
N ARG A 61 0.33 -15.31 6.47
CA ARG A 61 0.21 -14.40 7.61
C ARG A 61 1.57 -13.98 8.16
N GLU A 62 2.55 -14.90 8.21
CA GLU A 62 3.92 -14.59 8.63
C GLU A 62 4.62 -13.68 7.61
N VAL A 63 4.45 -13.97 6.32
CA VAL A 63 5.00 -13.13 5.24
C VAL A 63 4.37 -11.74 5.26
N LEU A 64 3.04 -11.65 5.43
CA LEU A 64 2.36 -10.37 5.57
C LEU A 64 2.87 -9.60 6.78
N GLN A 65 3.00 -10.23 7.96
CA GLN A 65 3.56 -9.57 9.14
C GLN A 65 4.97 -9.03 8.88
N ALA A 66 5.84 -9.80 8.23
CA ALA A 66 7.17 -9.35 7.85
C ALA A 66 7.12 -8.17 6.87
N ILE A 67 6.20 -8.19 5.89
CA ILE A 67 5.97 -7.06 4.98
C ILE A 67 5.54 -5.81 5.75
N TRP A 68 4.64 -5.94 6.73
CA TRP A 68 4.15 -4.80 7.52
C TRP A 68 5.18 -4.19 8.46
N ARG A 69 6.25 -4.93 8.81
CA ARG A 69 7.41 -4.41 9.57
C ARG A 69 8.36 -3.59 8.70
N LEU A 70 8.29 -3.72 7.38
CA LEU A 70 9.11 -2.93 6.46
C LEU A 70 8.71 -1.47 6.46
N PRO A 71 9.62 -0.55 6.06
CA PRO A 71 9.26 0.84 5.87
C PRO A 71 8.07 0.98 4.90
N PRO A 72 7.07 1.84 5.18
CA PRO A 72 5.77 1.83 4.50
C PRO A 72 5.83 1.84 2.98
N ALA A 73 6.79 2.56 2.38
CA ALA A 73 6.95 2.65 0.94
C ALA A 73 7.43 1.34 0.27
N HIS A 74 8.05 0.44 1.02
CA HIS A 74 8.45 -0.89 0.57
C HIS A 74 7.32 -1.90 0.78
N ALA A 75 6.64 -1.82 1.92
CA ALA A 75 5.49 -2.65 2.25
C ALA A 75 4.34 -2.47 1.23
N GLU A 76 3.94 -1.21 0.96
CA GLU A 76 2.89 -0.86 -0.02
C GLU A 76 3.23 -1.42 -1.42
N LEU A 77 4.49 -1.36 -1.81
CA LEU A 77 4.95 -1.83 -3.12
C LEU A 77 4.94 -3.36 -3.23
N LEU A 78 5.34 -4.08 -2.18
CA LEU A 78 5.29 -5.55 -2.14
C LEU A 78 3.85 -6.05 -2.14
N TYR A 79 2.98 -5.41 -1.35
CA TYR A 79 1.57 -5.77 -1.28
C TYR A 79 0.87 -5.59 -2.63
N LEU A 80 1.00 -4.41 -3.26
CA LEU A 80 0.39 -4.14 -4.57
C LEU A 80 0.90 -5.10 -5.65
N HIS A 81 2.16 -5.52 -5.58
CA HIS A 81 2.74 -6.40 -6.60
C HIS A 81 2.37 -7.87 -6.41
N TYR A 82 2.51 -8.41 -5.19
CA TYR A 82 2.35 -9.84 -4.94
C TYR A 82 0.96 -10.26 -4.48
N TYR A 83 0.24 -9.39 -3.77
CA TYR A 83 -1.10 -9.71 -3.26
C TYR A 83 -2.20 -9.19 -4.17
N GLU A 84 -2.04 -7.99 -4.73
CA GLU A 84 -3.02 -7.41 -5.66
C GLU A 84 -2.70 -7.71 -7.14
N GLY A 85 -1.50 -8.24 -7.44
CA GLY A 85 -1.13 -8.71 -8.77
C GLY A 85 -0.79 -7.60 -9.78
N TYR A 86 -0.63 -6.35 -9.36
CA TYR A 86 -0.31 -5.25 -10.26
C TYR A 86 1.12 -5.32 -10.80
N SER A 87 1.29 -4.98 -12.07
CA SER A 87 2.60 -4.74 -12.68
C SER A 87 3.27 -3.48 -12.13
N ILE A 88 4.59 -3.37 -12.28
CA ILE A 88 5.32 -2.17 -11.83
C ILE A 88 4.88 -0.93 -12.62
N GLU A 89 4.49 -1.12 -13.87
CA GLU A 89 3.98 -0.10 -14.78
C GLU A 89 2.62 0.43 -14.28
N GLU A 90 1.71 -0.43 -13.86
CA GLU A 90 0.43 -0.03 -13.25
C GLU A 90 0.65 0.66 -11.91
N ILE A 91 1.53 0.13 -11.06
CA ILE A 91 1.87 0.75 -9.78
C ILE A 91 2.52 2.12 -9.98
N ALA A 92 3.32 2.30 -11.04
CA ALA A 92 3.90 3.59 -11.40
C ALA A 92 2.83 4.64 -11.69
N VAL A 93 1.77 4.25 -12.41
CA VAL A 93 0.61 5.12 -12.67
C VAL A 93 -0.16 5.39 -11.38
N ILE A 94 -0.49 4.36 -10.60
CA ILE A 94 -1.24 4.47 -9.33
C ILE A 94 -0.53 5.39 -8.33
N MET A 95 0.79 5.21 -8.18
CA MET A 95 1.61 5.97 -7.23
C MET A 95 2.11 7.30 -7.79
N HIS A 96 1.92 7.58 -9.08
CA HIS A 96 2.56 8.67 -9.83
C HIS A 96 4.08 8.73 -9.59
N LYS A 97 4.76 7.60 -9.78
CA LYS A 97 6.21 7.47 -9.63
C LYS A 97 6.82 6.89 -10.89
N ASN A 98 8.11 7.13 -11.09
CA ASN A 98 8.84 6.51 -12.20
C ASN A 98 8.96 5.00 -11.97
N ALA A 99 8.60 4.21 -12.99
CA ALA A 99 8.68 2.74 -12.97
C ALA A 99 10.10 2.23 -12.67
N SER A 100 11.14 2.87 -13.18
CA SER A 100 12.54 2.53 -12.86
C SER A 100 12.86 2.71 -11.37
N THR A 101 12.34 3.78 -10.76
CA THR A 101 12.44 3.99 -9.30
C THR A 101 11.67 2.92 -8.54
N LEU A 102 10.52 2.47 -9.04
CA LEU A 102 9.76 1.40 -8.41
C LEU A 102 10.46 0.04 -8.55
N ARG A 103 11.07 -0.29 -9.70
CA ARG A 103 11.85 -1.55 -9.85
C ARG A 103 13.01 -1.62 -8.87
N SER A 104 13.79 -0.55 -8.77
CA SER A 104 14.91 -0.48 -7.81
C SER A 104 14.44 -0.48 -6.35
N ARG A 105 13.28 0.12 -6.06
CA ARG A 105 12.67 0.06 -4.72
C ARG A 105 12.13 -1.34 -4.41
N LEU A 106 11.51 -2.02 -5.37
CA LEU A 106 10.99 -3.38 -5.21
C LEU A 106 12.14 -4.37 -4.94
N SER A 107 13.27 -4.20 -5.64
CA SER A 107 14.46 -5.01 -5.38
C SER A 107 14.94 -4.87 -3.92
N ARG A 108 15.08 -3.64 -3.43
CA ARG A 108 15.42 -3.37 -2.03
C ARG A 108 14.37 -3.88 -1.05
N ALA A 109 13.09 -3.76 -1.40
CA ALA A 109 11.98 -4.26 -0.58
C ALA A 109 12.08 -5.78 -0.38
N LYS A 110 12.40 -6.53 -1.44
CA LYS A 110 12.63 -7.98 -1.37
C LYS A 110 13.83 -8.33 -0.50
N GLU A 111 14.91 -7.58 -0.60
CA GLU A 111 16.10 -7.82 0.23
C GLU A 111 15.80 -7.59 1.72
N LEU A 112 15.09 -6.50 2.04
CA LEU A 112 14.66 -6.25 3.42
C LEU A 112 13.70 -7.33 3.91
N LEU A 113 12.76 -7.78 3.07
CA LEU A 113 11.84 -8.86 3.44
C LEU A 113 12.59 -10.17 3.74
N ARG A 114 13.64 -10.50 2.97
CA ARG A 114 14.47 -11.69 3.25
C ARG A 114 15.17 -11.60 4.60
N LYS A 115 15.67 -10.42 4.97
CA LYS A 115 16.30 -10.17 6.27
C LYS A 115 15.30 -10.30 7.40
N GLU A 116 14.10 -9.75 7.25
CA GLU A 116 13.02 -9.87 8.25
C GLU A 116 12.55 -11.31 8.45
N LEU A 117 12.52 -12.11 7.39
CA LEU A 117 12.14 -13.53 7.45
C LEU A 117 13.28 -14.46 7.91
N GLY A 118 14.45 -13.91 8.28
CA GLY A 118 15.54 -14.68 8.89
C GLY A 118 16.17 -15.77 8.01
N LYS A 119 16.01 -15.71 6.68
CA LYS A 119 16.56 -16.72 5.75
C LYS A 119 18.04 -16.55 5.39
N ASP A 120 18.79 -15.78 6.18
CA ASP A 120 20.25 -15.79 6.15
C ASP A 120 20.75 -16.57 7.38
N GLY A 121 20.75 -17.90 7.21
CA GLY A 121 21.24 -18.95 8.11
C GLY A 121 21.19 -20.28 7.37
#